data_AF-A0A7R9Y036-F1
#
_entry.id   AF-A0A7R9Y036-F1
#
_cell.length_a   1.000
_cell.length_b   1.000
_cell.length_c   1.000
_cell.angle_alpha   90.00
_cell.angle_beta   90.00
_cell.angle_gamma   90.00
#
_symmetry.space_group_name_H-M   'P 1'
#
loop_
_entity.id
_entity.type
_entity.pdbx_description
1 polymer ?
#
loop_
_entity_poly.entity_id
_entity_poly.type
_entity_poly.pdbx_seq_one_letter_code
_entity_poly.pdbx_strand_id
1 'polypeptide(L)'
;MSAAAGVVAAIASGLANGSWNVPTKSQAPRCLHAGEVWKWENIWFLFNAMLPFINTAFVVAVVGAETLGTIYGNAESSELWAICASSLLWGFGGVGFGQAVKRCGIALGTSICMAVIIALGTALPAIVEAENLTTAQAVGTSVG
;
A
#
# COMPACT_ATOMS: atom_id res chain seq x y z
N MET A 1 10.03 17.89 10.53
CA MET A 1 10.69 17.15 9.41
C MET A 1 11.09 18.18 8.38
N SER A 2 12.36 18.22 7.95
CA SER A 2 12.79 19.19 6.92
C SER A 2 12.22 18.78 5.55
N ALA A 3 11.87 19.75 4.70
CA ALA A 3 11.35 19.49 3.35
C ALA A 3 12.28 18.55 2.55
N ALA A 4 13.59 18.63 2.78
CA ALA A 4 14.59 17.74 2.19
C ALA A 4 14.39 16.25 2.56
N ALA A 5 14.05 15.95 3.82
CA ALA A 5 13.80 14.57 4.25
C ALA A 5 12.56 13.97 3.56
N GLY A 6 11.52 14.79 3.36
CA GLY A 6 10.30 14.38 2.62
C GLY A 6 10.59 14.07 1.16
N VAL A 7 11.40 14.89 0.49
CA VAL A 7 11.82 14.65 -0.90
C VAL A 7 12.62 13.37 -1.03
N VAL A 8 13.58 13.13 -0.14
CA VAL A 8 14.39 11.90 -0.14
C VAL A 8 13.51 10.67 0.07
N ALA A 9 12.56 10.74 1.01
CA ALA A 9 11.63 9.64 1.26
C ALA A 9 10.72 9.35 0.04
N ALA A 10 10.28 10.39 -0.67
CA ALA A 10 9.48 10.25 -1.89
C ALA A 10 10.28 9.62 -3.05
N ILE A 11 11.55 9.99 -3.20
CA ILE A 11 12.43 9.37 -4.21
C ILE A 11 12.68 7.89 -3.85
N ALA A 12 12.99 7.60 -2.59
CA ALA A 12 13.22 6.24 -2.13
C ALA A 12 11.97 5.35 -2.31
N SER A 13 10.78 5.87 -2.02
CA SER A 13 9.53 5.13 -2.22
C SER A 13 9.24 4.91 -3.71
N GLY A 14 9.52 5.89 -4.57
CA GLY A 14 9.42 5.75 -6.02
C GLY A 14 10.33 4.66 -6.58
N LEU A 15 11.59 4.61 -6.13
CA LEU A 15 12.54 3.58 -6.52
C LEU A 15 12.10 2.19 -6.02
N ALA A 16 11.65 2.09 -4.77
CA ALA A 16 11.12 0.85 -4.21
C ALA A 16 9.92 0.35 -5.04
N ASN A 17 8.98 1.24 -5.39
CA ASN A 17 7.81 0.91 -6.20
C ASN A 17 8.18 0.57 -7.66
N GLY A 18 9.22 1.18 -8.24
CA GLY A 18 9.70 0.77 -9.57
C GLY A 18 10.35 -0.62 -9.57
N SER A 19 10.97 -1.01 -8.46
CA SER A 19 11.82 -2.19 -8.35
C SER A 19 11.10 -3.48 -7.91
N TRP A 20 9.89 -3.41 -7.34
CA TRP A 20 9.22 -4.59 -6.77
C TRP A 20 9.00 -5.72 -7.78
N ASN A 21 8.90 -5.40 -9.07
CA ASN A 21 8.69 -6.39 -10.14
C ASN A 21 9.99 -7.05 -10.64
N VAL A 22 11.16 -6.52 -10.29
CA VAL A 22 12.47 -6.99 -10.77
C VAL A 22 12.70 -8.48 -10.47
N PRO A 23 12.41 -9.01 -9.27
CA PRO A 23 12.62 -10.43 -8.94
C PRO A 23 11.82 -11.42 -9.79
N THR A 24 10.81 -10.94 -10.51
CA THR A 24 9.88 -11.77 -11.29
C THR A 24 10.17 -11.74 -12.80
N LYS A 25 11.13 -10.92 -13.23
CA LYS A 25 11.53 -10.79 -14.64
C LYS A 25 12.53 -11.87 -15.03
N SER A 26 12.36 -12.45 -16.21
CA SER A 26 13.27 -13.47 -16.75
C SER A 26 14.72 -13.00 -16.91
N GLN A 27 14.92 -11.69 -17.11
CA GLN A 27 16.24 -11.06 -17.28
C GLN A 27 16.89 -10.64 -15.95
N ALA A 28 16.28 -10.95 -14.80
CA ALA A 28 16.84 -10.60 -13.51
C ALA A 28 18.11 -11.41 -13.21
N PRO A 29 19.10 -10.86 -12.48
CA PRO A 29 20.24 -11.61 -12.00
C PRO A 29 19.78 -12.87 -11.25
N ARG A 30 20.48 -14.01 -11.43
CA ARG A 30 20.07 -15.31 -10.84
C ARG A 30 19.89 -15.27 -9.31
N CYS A 31 20.58 -14.35 -8.63
CA CYS A 31 20.42 -14.12 -7.19
C CYS A 31 19.11 -13.41 -6.80
N LEU A 32 18.47 -12.69 -7.73
CA LEU A 32 17.19 -12.01 -7.55
C LEU A 32 16.02 -12.74 -8.23
N HIS A 33 16.30 -13.67 -9.15
CA HIS A 33 15.29 -14.35 -9.94
C HIS A 33 14.54 -15.39 -9.10
N ALA A 34 13.46 -14.98 -8.43
CA ALA A 34 12.63 -15.87 -7.62
C ALA A 34 11.71 -16.77 -8.47
N GLY A 35 11.38 -16.36 -9.70
CA GLY A 35 10.52 -17.08 -10.64
C GLY A 35 11.04 -18.43 -11.17
N GLU A 36 12.34 -18.71 -11.12
CA GLU A 36 12.89 -20.02 -11.53
C GLU A 36 12.68 -21.11 -10.48
N VAL A 37 12.60 -20.71 -9.20
CA VAL A 37 12.62 -21.64 -8.07
C VAL A 37 11.26 -21.74 -7.38
N TRP A 38 10.47 -20.66 -7.38
CA TRP A 38 9.22 -20.58 -6.63
C TRP A 38 8.02 -20.31 -7.53
N LYS A 39 6.90 -20.99 -7.24
CA LYS A 39 5.60 -20.69 -7.84
C LYS A 39 5.19 -19.25 -7.49
N TRP A 40 4.55 -18.56 -8.43
CA TRP A 40 4.06 -17.20 -8.25
C TRP A 40 3.25 -17.02 -6.96
N GLU A 41 2.34 -17.96 -6.66
CA GLU A 41 1.54 -17.93 -5.44
C GLU A 41 2.39 -17.92 -4.16
N ASN A 42 3.51 -18.65 -4.13
CA ASN A 42 4.36 -18.74 -2.94
C ASN A 42 5.16 -17.45 -2.72
N ILE A 43 5.65 -16.83 -3.80
CA ILE A 43 6.34 -15.54 -3.76
C ILE A 43 5.38 -14.47 -3.22
N TRP A 44 4.16 -14.44 -3.77
CA TRP A 44 3.15 -13.46 -3.38
C TRP A 44 2.62 -13.68 -1.97
N PHE A 45 2.45 -14.94 -1.56
CA PHE A 45 2.07 -15.29 -0.19
C PHE A 45 3.14 -14.84 0.81
N LEU A 46 4.42 -15.12 0.54
CA LEU A 46 5.51 -14.71 1.41
C LEU A 46 5.58 -13.18 1.53
N PHE A 47 5.40 -12.45 0.43
CA PHE A 47 5.34 -10.99 0.45
C PHE A 47 4.21 -10.47 1.36
N ASN A 48 2.98 -10.96 1.17
CA ASN A 48 1.83 -10.52 1.97
C ASN A 48 1.95 -10.95 3.45
N ALA A 49 2.60 -12.09 3.72
CA ALA A 49 2.83 -12.56 5.08
C ALA A 49 3.93 -11.75 5.78
N MET A 50 5.03 -11.42 5.11
CA MET A 50 6.18 -10.73 5.71
C MET A 50 5.98 -9.23 5.88
N LEU A 51 5.26 -8.59 4.96
CA LEU A 51 5.04 -7.14 4.97
C LEU A 51 4.48 -6.61 6.29
N PRO A 52 3.44 -7.19 6.93
CA PRO A 52 2.94 -6.70 8.21
C PRO A 52 4.00 -6.81 9.32
N PHE A 53 4.79 -7.88 9.38
CA PHE A 53 5.86 -8.00 10.39
C PHE A 53 6.93 -6.91 10.23
N ILE A 54 7.39 -6.68 9.00
CA ILE A 54 8.38 -5.63 8.71
C ILE A 54 7.80 -4.24 9.01
N ASN A 55 6.54 -4.00 8.63
CA ASN A 55 5.85 -2.76 8.91
C ASN A 55 5.72 -2.51 10.42
N THR A 56 5.25 -3.49 11.18
CA THR A 56 5.12 -3.39 12.64
C THR A 56 6.49 -3.14 13.29
N ALA A 57 7.54 -3.85 12.88
CA ALA A 57 8.89 -3.64 13.42
C ALA A 57 9.39 -2.21 13.13
N PHE A 58 9.14 -1.70 11.92
CA PHE A 58 9.49 -0.32 11.55
C PHE A 58 8.71 0.72 12.37
N VAL A 59 7.40 0.55 12.52
CA VAL A 59 6.55 1.45 13.32
C VAL A 59 7.00 1.46 14.78
N VAL A 60 7.27 0.30 15.37
CA VAL A 60 7.78 0.20 16.74
C VAL A 60 9.15 0.87 16.87
N ALA A 61 10.04 0.71 15.90
CA ALA A 61 11.36 1.35 15.91
C ALA A 61 11.30 2.89 15.82
N VAL A 62 10.33 3.44 15.09
CA VAL A 62 10.19 4.89 14.88
C VAL A 62 9.41 5.56 16.00
N VAL A 63 8.31 4.96 16.46
CA VAL A 63 7.38 5.58 17.42
C VAL A 63 7.67 5.16 18.85
N GLY A 64 8.27 3.98 19.06
CA GLY A 64 8.54 3.43 20.39
C GLY A 64 7.35 2.65 20.97
N ALA A 65 7.65 1.57 21.69
CA ALA A 65 6.64 0.64 22.21
C ALA A 65 5.72 1.28 23.27
N GLU A 66 6.25 2.18 24.11
CA GLU A 66 5.49 2.85 25.18
C GLU A 66 4.45 3.83 24.63
N THR A 67 4.83 4.60 23.62
CA THR A 67 3.93 5.53 22.92
C THR A 67 2.84 4.77 22.17
N LEU A 68 3.16 3.64 21.52
CA LEU A 68 2.15 2.76 20.94
C LEU A 68 1.16 2.25 22.00
N GLY A 69 1.65 1.78 23.15
CA GLY A 69 0.80 1.28 24.23
C GLY A 69 -0.18 2.35 24.75
N THR A 70 0.26 3.60 24.82
CA THR A 70 -0.59 4.73 25.22
C THR A 70 -1.63 5.06 24.16
N ILE A 71 -1.27 5.03 22.87
CA ILE A 71 -2.22 5.27 21.77
C ILE A 71 -3.31 4.20 21.75
N TYR A 72 -2.93 2.92 21.80
CA TYR A 72 -3.90 1.82 21.81
C TYR A 72 -4.73 1.76 23.10
N GLY A 73 -4.18 2.19 24.24
CA GLY A 73 -4.90 2.25 25.50
C GLY A 73 -5.93 3.39 25.59
N ASN A 74 -5.79 4.45 24.80
CA ASN A 74 -6.73 5.57 24.74
C ASN A 74 -7.70 5.53 23.56
N ALA A 75 -7.50 4.61 22.60
CA ALA A 75 -8.34 4.48 21.41
C ALA A 75 -9.71 3.87 21.73
N GLU A 76 -10.76 4.34 21.06
CA GLU A 76 -12.09 3.78 21.19
C GLU A 76 -12.20 2.45 20.43
N SER A 77 -13.02 1.52 20.92
CA SER A 77 -13.24 0.21 20.27
C SER A 77 -13.72 0.34 18.81
N SER A 78 -14.48 1.39 18.48
CA SER A 78 -14.95 1.69 17.13
C SER A 78 -13.79 2.02 16.17
N GLU A 79 -12.83 2.82 16.63
CA GLU A 79 -11.64 3.21 15.87
C GLU A 79 -10.72 2.01 15.63
N LEU A 80 -10.52 1.17 16.66
CA LEU A 80 -9.75 -0.07 16.54
C LEU A 80 -10.38 -1.02 15.51
N TRP A 81 -11.70 -1.13 15.48
CA TRP A 81 -12.41 -1.92 14.47
C TRP A 81 -12.24 -1.36 13.06
N ALA A 82 -12.30 -0.03 12.88
CA ALA A 82 -12.08 0.60 11.58
C ALA A 82 -10.67 0.34 11.05
N ILE A 83 -9.65 0.40 11.92
CA ILE A 83 -8.26 0.08 11.58
C ILE A 83 -8.13 -1.40 11.18
N CYS A 84 -8.71 -2.31 11.95
CA CYS A 84 -8.68 -3.75 11.64
C CYS A 84 -9.38 -4.05 10.32
N ALA A 85 -10.57 -3.49 10.09
CA ALA A 85 -11.34 -3.71 8.86
C ALA A 85 -10.62 -3.17 7.62
N SER A 86 -10.08 -1.96 7.69
CA SER A 86 -9.31 -1.36 6.58
C SER A 86 -8.02 -2.14 6.31
N SER A 87 -7.33 -2.62 7.34
CA SER A 87 -6.12 -3.44 7.21
C SER A 87 -6.41 -4.80 6.55
N LEU A 88 -7.51 -5.46 6.95
CA LEU A 88 -7.95 -6.70 6.32
C LEU A 88 -8.30 -6.48 4.84
N LEU A 89 -9.06 -5.41 4.54
CA LEU A 89 -9.44 -5.07 3.17
C LEU A 89 -8.20 -4.83 2.30
N TRP A 90 -7.19 -4.14 2.83
CA TRP A 90 -5.91 -3.94 2.16
C TRP A 90 -5.20 -5.27 1.87
N GLY A 91 -5.15 -6.19 2.84
CA GLY A 91 -4.57 -7.52 2.65
C GLY A 91 -5.29 -8.34 1.58
N PHE A 92 -6.62 -8.35 1.59
CA PHE A 92 -7.42 -8.98 0.53
C PHE A 92 -7.18 -8.34 -0.85
N GLY A 93 -7.08 -7.00 -0.88
CA GLY A 93 -6.70 -6.26 -2.08
C GLY A 93 -5.33 -6.65 -2.62
N GLY A 94 -4.34 -6.85 -1.74
CA GLY A 94 -3.01 -7.34 -2.08
C GLY A 94 -3.04 -8.71 -2.75
N VAL A 95 -3.81 -9.67 -2.21
CA VAL A 95 -4.00 -10.99 -2.84
C VAL A 95 -4.66 -10.87 -4.21
N GLY A 96 -5.71 -10.04 -4.33
CA GLY A 96 -6.39 -9.77 -5.59
C GLY A 96 -5.47 -9.15 -6.65
N PHE A 97 -4.62 -8.20 -6.26
CA PHE A 97 -3.63 -7.58 -7.13
C PHE A 97 -2.64 -8.60 -7.71
N GLY A 98 -2.08 -9.49 -6.88
CA GLY A 98 -1.18 -10.54 -7.35
C GLY A 98 -1.84 -11.51 -8.33
N GLN A 99 -3.14 -11.75 -8.16
CA GLN A 99 -3.95 -12.58 -9.05
C GLN A 99 -4.29 -11.87 -10.37
N ALA A 100 -4.52 -10.55 -10.35
CA ALA A 100 -4.72 -9.73 -11.54
C ALA A 100 -3.46 -9.67 -12.40
N VAL A 101 -2.30 -9.45 -11.77
CA VAL A 101 -0.99 -9.46 -12.43
C VAL A 101 -0.67 -10.82 -13.04
N LYS A 102 -0.99 -11.94 -12.35
CA LYS A 102 -0.80 -13.30 -12.87
C LYS A 102 -1.61 -13.56 -14.15
N ARG A 103 -2.84 -13.04 -14.24
CA ARG A 103 -3.77 -13.31 -15.36
C ARG A 103 -3.57 -12.37 -16.54
N CYS A 104 -3.40 -11.07 -16.27
CA CYS A 104 -3.38 -10.03 -17.31
C CYS A 104 -1.95 -9.55 -17.65
N GLY A 105 -0.94 -9.99 -16.90
CA GLY A 105 0.42 -9.49 -16.97
C GLY A 105 0.64 -8.24 -16.12
N ILE A 106 1.90 -7.92 -15.84
CA ILE A 106 2.29 -6.83 -14.93
C ILE A 106 1.80 -5.46 -15.41
N ALA A 107 1.92 -5.17 -16.71
CA ALA A 107 1.53 -3.87 -17.26
C ALA A 107 0.01 -3.65 -17.17
N LEU A 108 -0.78 -4.54 -17.78
CA LEU A 108 -2.23 -4.40 -17.85
C LEU A 108 -2.89 -4.62 -16.47
N GLY A 109 -2.42 -5.60 -15.70
CA GLY A 109 -2.94 -5.87 -14.36
C GLY A 109 -2.75 -4.68 -13.42
N THR A 110 -1.56 -4.07 -13.43
CA THR A 110 -1.30 -2.87 -12.60
C THR A 110 -2.17 -1.70 -13.03
N SER A 111 -2.29 -1.42 -14.33
CA SER A 111 -3.12 -0.31 -14.83
C SER A 111 -4.59 -0.45 -14.46
N ILE A 112 -5.17 -1.64 -14.60
CA ILE A 112 -6.58 -1.88 -14.23
C ILE A 112 -6.77 -1.71 -12.72
N CYS A 113 -5.89 -2.29 -11.90
CA CYS A 113 -5.97 -2.13 -10.45
C CYS A 113 -5.85 -0.65 -10.03
N MET A 114 -4.93 0.10 -10.63
CA MET A 114 -4.76 1.52 -10.34
C MET A 114 -5.98 2.34 -10.77
N ALA A 115 -6.59 2.03 -11.93
CA ALA A 115 -7.81 2.69 -12.37
C ALA A 115 -8.97 2.48 -11.38
N VAL A 116 -9.12 1.25 -10.86
CA VAL A 116 -10.13 0.94 -9.84
C VAL A 116 -9.84 1.67 -8.54
N ILE A 117 -8.58 1.69 -8.09
CA ILE A 117 -8.17 2.43 -6.87
C ILE A 117 -8.47 3.92 -7.01
N ILE A 118 -8.17 4.52 -8.16
CA ILE A 118 -8.46 5.94 -8.42
C ILE A 118 -9.97 6.16 -8.40
N ALA A 119 -10.74 5.38 -9.15
CA ALA A 119 -12.19 5.54 -9.24
C ALA A 119 -12.87 5.41 -7.86
N LEU A 120 -12.50 4.39 -7.09
CA LEU A 120 -13.04 4.19 -5.73
C LEU A 120 -12.52 5.26 -4.76
N GLY A 121 -11.23 5.61 -4.83
CA GLY A 121 -10.60 6.60 -3.98
C GLY A 121 -11.12 8.02 -4.20
N THR A 122 -11.62 8.33 -5.40
CA THR A 122 -12.32 9.60 -5.67
C THR A 122 -13.80 9.52 -5.32
N ALA A 123 -14.46 8.39 -5.60
CA ALA A 123 -15.90 8.26 -5.40
C ALA A 123 -16.29 8.14 -3.91
N LEU A 124 -15.52 7.42 -3.10
CA LEU A 124 -15.82 7.22 -1.68
C LEU A 124 -15.87 8.54 -0.89
N PRO A 125 -14.83 9.41 -0.92
CA PRO A 125 -14.89 10.71 -0.29
C PRO A 125 -16.00 11.60 -0.87
N ALA A 126 -16.19 11.56 -2.20
CA ALA A 126 -17.24 12.32 -2.87
C ALA A 126 -18.67 11.96 -2.38
N ILE A 127 -18.89 10.70 -1.98
CA ILE A 127 -20.18 10.23 -1.47
C ILE A 127 -20.31 10.50 0.04
N VAL A 128 -19.24 10.27 0.81
CA VAL A 128 -19.25 10.39 2.28
C VAL A 128 -19.25 11.86 2.74
N GLU A 129 -18.53 12.73 2.02
CA GLU A 129 -18.39 14.16 2.32
C GLU A 129 -19.16 15.05 1.33
N ALA A 130 -20.18 14.50 0.66
CA ALA A 130 -20.96 15.19 -0.38
C ALA A 130 -21.49 16.57 0.05
N GLU A 131 -21.80 16.77 1.34
CA GLU A 131 -22.28 18.04 1.90
C GLU A 131 -21.17 19.04 2.26
N ASN A 132 -19.90 18.61 2.40
CA ASN A 132 -18.77 19.44 2.85
C ASN A 132 -17.73 19.71 1.75
N LEU A 133 -17.91 19.17 0.54
CA LEU A 133 -16.96 19.35 -0.56
C LEU A 133 -17.17 20.69 -1.27
N THR A 134 -16.24 21.62 -1.11
CA THR A 134 -16.18 22.81 -1.97
C THR A 134 -15.73 22.42 -3.39
N THR A 135 -16.25 23.13 -4.41
CA THR A 135 -15.95 22.86 -5.84
C THR A 135 -14.46 22.77 -6.16
N ALA A 136 -13.59 23.47 -5.40
CA ALA A 136 -12.14 23.40 -5.54
C ALA A 136 -11.52 22.06 -5.07
N GLN A 137 -12.05 21.46 -4.01
CA GLN A 137 -11.62 20.14 -3.51
C GLN A 137 -12.15 19.02 -4.41
N ALA A 138 -13.35 19.20 -4.98
CA ALA A 138 -13.96 18.26 -5.92
C ALA A 138 -13.22 18.16 -7.28
N VAL A 139 -12.57 19.24 -7.73
CA VAL A 139 -11.80 19.29 -8.98
C VAL A 139 -10.31 19.00 -8.75
N GLY A 140 -9.89 18.75 -7.51
CA GLY A 140 -8.50 18.44 -7.16
C GLY A 140 -7.55 19.64 -7.22
N THR A 141 -8.08 20.87 -7.27
CA THR A 141 -7.28 22.10 -7.17
C THR A 141 -7.18 22.52 -5.71
N SER A 142 -6.37 21.80 -4.93
CA SER A 142 -5.85 22.35 -3.68
C SER A 142 -4.63 23.22 -3.98
N VAL A 143 -4.87 24.45 -4.42
CA VAL A 143 -3.89 25.53 -4.24
C VAL A 143 -4.36 26.31 -3.02
N GLY A 144 -3.78 25.97 -1.88
CA GLY A 144 -3.87 26.68 -0.61
C GLY A 144 -2.50 26.67 0.02
#